data_AF-A0A4U7E1U2-F1
#
_entry.id   AF-A0A4U7E1U2-F1
#
_cell.length_a   1.000
_cell.length_b   1.000
_cell.length_c   1.000
_cell.angle_alpha   90.00
_cell.angle_beta   90.00
_cell.angle_gamma   90.00
#
_symmetry.space_group_name_H-M   'P 1'
#
loop_
_entity.id
_entity.type
_entity.pdbx_description
1 polymer ?
#
loop_
_entity_poly.entity_id
_entity_poly.type
_entity_poly.pdbx_seq_one_letter_code
_entity_poly.pdbx_strand_id
1 'polypeptide(L)'
;MSVPLRDIRLVRDGEKQRAPNLIGLDESTTTVEGTRYTIVVAVRTAREDDISLLRALIENDLQPFKHKSSSLLRYGDVSVEERARRVQGLIEDLRSLPVSWSAILWEGSDKATGLATCAVTAAKKSITNPLQVGDLAHGCGKTAFLHDGREDAHSNYFHQLKRQMPSAFDTSFQQSICPVLLTFMEGADRTYPVTNTADYIAGHITHLLENSRPELPPQVLDFDPSWVDPAPQAEVPYQLDSIRPIREEGIRSRVLAWILGKGIPMNPSPTNRDPYRDHVSQIDDTAVRSYLLEEL
;
A
#
# COMPACT_ATOMS: atom_id res chain seq x y z
N MET A 1 20.63 -17.33 -0.79
CA MET A 1 20.54 -16.68 0.53
C MET A 1 20.10 -15.29 0.17
N SER A 2 18.79 -15.05 0.17
CA SER A 2 18.22 -13.82 -0.36
C SER A 2 18.76 -12.65 0.43
N VAL A 3 19.19 -11.59 -0.25
CA VAL A 3 19.46 -10.34 0.46
C VAL A 3 18.11 -9.81 0.92
N PRO A 4 17.85 -9.77 2.23
CA PRO A 4 16.54 -9.37 2.72
C PRO A 4 16.36 -7.89 2.39
N LEU A 5 15.22 -7.57 1.76
CA LEU A 5 14.75 -6.20 1.69
C LEU A 5 14.83 -5.59 3.09
N ARG A 6 15.32 -4.36 3.20
CA ARG A 6 15.48 -3.75 4.51
C ARG A 6 14.10 -3.44 5.10
N ASP A 7 14.01 -3.54 6.43
CA ASP A 7 12.88 -3.02 7.21
C ASP A 7 12.56 -1.57 6.81
N ILE A 8 11.28 -1.21 6.90
CA ILE A 8 10.85 0.17 6.73
C ILE A 8 11.45 1.02 7.85
N ARG A 9 12.17 2.07 7.47
CA ARG A 9 12.89 2.96 8.38
C ARG A 9 12.05 4.19 8.66
N LEU A 10 11.65 4.32 9.90
CA LEU A 10 10.77 5.38 10.37
C LEU A 10 11.52 6.26 11.37
N VAL A 11 11.31 7.57 11.29
CA VAL A 11 11.94 8.57 12.14
C VAL A 11 10.88 9.52 12.69
N ARG A 12 10.90 9.76 14.00
CA ARG A 12 10.05 10.75 14.67
C ARG A 12 10.83 11.36 15.83
N ASP A 13 10.99 12.68 15.86
CA ASP A 13 11.67 13.40 16.94
C ASP A 13 13.06 12.83 17.34
N GLY A 14 13.82 12.34 16.35
CA GLY A 14 15.13 11.71 16.54
C GLY A 14 15.08 10.23 16.93
N GLU A 15 13.91 9.70 17.30
CA GLU A 15 13.67 8.27 17.48
C GLU A 15 13.71 7.55 16.13
N LYS A 16 14.38 6.39 16.07
CA LYS A 16 14.45 5.56 14.87
C LYS A 16 13.75 4.23 15.12
N GLN A 17 12.74 3.96 14.31
CA GLN A 17 11.98 2.72 14.31
C GLN A 17 12.28 1.91 13.05
N ARG A 18 12.16 0.58 13.17
CA ARG A 18 12.23 -0.36 12.06
C ARG A 18 10.99 -1.22 12.07
N ALA A 19 10.30 -1.29 10.94
CA ALA A 19 9.11 -2.10 10.76
C ALA A 19 9.39 -3.20 9.71
N PRO A 20 9.42 -4.48 10.11
CA PRO A 20 9.55 -5.61 9.18
C PRO A 20 8.26 -5.88 8.40
N ASN A 21 7.15 -5.23 8.75
CA ASN A 21 5.87 -5.34 8.06
C ASN A 21 5.47 -3.99 7.45
N LEU A 22 4.78 -4.03 6.31
CA LEU A 22 4.25 -2.86 5.62
C LEU A 22 2.78 -3.08 5.27
N ILE A 23 1.95 -2.09 5.57
CA ILE A 23 0.61 -1.93 5.02
C ILE A 23 0.67 -0.80 3.99
N GLY A 24 0.27 -1.07 2.76
CA GLY A 24 0.07 -0.08 1.71
C GLY A 24 -1.42 0.16 1.51
N LEU A 25 -1.80 1.43 1.38
CA LEU A 25 -3.18 1.85 1.15
C LEU A 25 -3.31 2.69 -0.11
N ASP A 26 -4.36 2.42 -0.86
CA ASP A 26 -4.82 3.27 -1.95
C ASP A 26 -6.35 3.19 -2.07
N GLU A 27 -6.92 4.10 -2.84
CA GLU A 27 -8.35 4.28 -2.99
C GLU A 27 -8.75 4.54 -4.44
N SER A 28 -9.96 4.14 -4.78
CA SER A 28 -10.55 4.43 -6.09
C SER A 28 -12.01 4.79 -5.90
N THR A 29 -12.50 5.70 -6.75
CA THR A 29 -13.88 6.20 -6.67
C THR A 29 -14.57 6.08 -8.01
N THR A 30 -15.84 5.72 -7.98
CA THR A 30 -16.75 5.73 -9.13
C THR A 30 -18.13 6.29 -8.75
N THR A 31 -18.97 6.55 -9.74
CA THR A 31 -20.37 6.96 -9.57
C THR A 31 -21.27 6.04 -10.39
N VAL A 32 -22.19 5.34 -9.72
CA VAL A 32 -23.16 4.42 -10.34
C VAL A 32 -24.56 4.93 -10.02
N GLU A 33 -25.38 5.16 -11.04
CA GLU A 33 -26.77 5.65 -10.90
C GLU A 33 -26.92 6.93 -10.06
N GLY A 34 -25.89 7.79 -10.06
CA GLY A 34 -25.87 9.04 -9.27
C GLY A 34 -25.36 8.87 -7.83
N THR A 35 -25.12 7.64 -7.38
CA THR A 35 -24.50 7.32 -6.10
C THR A 35 -23.00 7.21 -6.25
N ARG A 36 -22.25 7.93 -5.41
CA ARG A 36 -20.77 7.87 -5.37
C ARG A 36 -20.33 6.73 -4.47
N TYR A 37 -19.39 5.94 -4.95
CA TYR A 37 -18.77 4.83 -4.22
C TYR A 37 -17.27 5.01 -4.18
N THR A 38 -16.69 4.96 -2.98
CA THR A 38 -15.24 4.98 -2.77
C THR A 38 -14.82 3.65 -2.17
N ILE A 39 -13.87 2.98 -2.81
CA ILE A 39 -13.24 1.76 -2.32
C ILE A 39 -11.88 2.12 -1.75
N VAL A 40 -11.64 1.81 -0.48
CA VAL A 40 -10.33 1.93 0.16
C VAL A 40 -9.75 0.55 0.38
N VAL A 41 -8.58 0.26 -0.18
CA VAL A 41 -7.93 -1.05 -0.11
C VAL A 41 -6.66 -0.95 0.72
N ALA A 42 -6.50 -1.88 1.67
CA ALA A 42 -5.25 -2.09 2.38
C ALA A 42 -4.66 -3.44 2.01
N VAL A 43 -3.38 -3.46 1.67
CA VAL A 43 -2.59 -4.68 1.46
C VAL A 43 -1.50 -4.71 2.52
N ARG A 44 -1.20 -5.87 3.09
CA ARG A 44 -0.17 -6.08 4.10
C ARG A 44 0.77 -7.19 3.67
N THR A 45 2.06 -6.97 3.86
CA THR A 45 3.09 -7.99 3.67
C THR A 45 4.25 -7.80 4.65
N ALA A 46 4.97 -8.89 4.94
CA ALA A 46 6.29 -8.78 5.54
C ALA A 46 7.32 -8.39 4.48
N ARG A 47 8.40 -7.72 4.89
CA ARG A 47 9.48 -7.29 3.97
C ARG A 47 10.20 -8.46 3.33
N GLU A 48 10.25 -9.61 4.00
CA GLU A 48 10.84 -10.83 3.44
C GLU A 48 10.04 -11.42 2.28
N ASP A 49 8.73 -11.18 2.25
CA ASP A 49 7.79 -11.69 1.24
C ASP A 49 7.50 -10.71 0.10
N ASP A 50 7.92 -9.45 0.24
CA ASP A 50 7.58 -8.37 -0.70
C ASP A 50 8.23 -8.59 -2.09
N ILE A 51 9.27 -9.42 -2.20
CA ILE A 51 9.81 -9.90 -3.48
C ILE A 51 8.80 -10.82 -4.19
N SER A 52 8.13 -11.71 -3.46
CA SER A 52 7.11 -12.60 -4.00
C SER A 52 5.88 -11.83 -4.46
N LEU A 53 5.48 -10.79 -3.71
CA LEU A 53 4.43 -9.87 -4.15
C LEU A 53 4.81 -9.14 -5.44
N LEU A 54 6.03 -8.61 -5.51
CA LEU A 54 6.53 -7.95 -6.71
C LEU A 54 6.55 -8.91 -7.91
N ARG A 55 6.95 -10.16 -7.69
CA ARG A 55 6.91 -11.20 -8.72
C ARG A 55 5.50 -11.44 -9.25
N ALA A 56 4.50 -11.57 -8.37
CA ALA A 56 3.12 -11.76 -8.81
C ALA A 56 2.59 -10.56 -9.63
N LEU A 57 2.96 -9.32 -9.27
CA LEU A 57 2.63 -8.15 -10.09
C LEU A 57 3.25 -8.22 -11.50
N ILE A 58 4.50 -8.69 -11.60
CA ILE A 58 5.22 -8.86 -12.87
C ILE A 58 4.59 -9.97 -13.71
N GLU A 59 4.33 -11.14 -13.11
CA GLU A 59 3.74 -12.30 -13.80
C GLU A 59 2.32 -12.03 -14.32
N ASN A 60 1.61 -11.04 -13.74
CA ASN A 60 0.33 -10.53 -14.21
C ASN A 60 0.45 -9.30 -15.14
N ASP A 61 1.65 -8.94 -15.61
CA ASP A 61 1.90 -7.80 -16.50
C ASP A 61 1.37 -6.44 -15.97
N LEU A 62 1.46 -6.21 -14.65
CA LEU A 62 1.00 -4.98 -13.99
C LEU A 62 2.07 -3.90 -13.84
N GLN A 63 3.26 -4.10 -14.41
CA GLN A 63 4.33 -3.10 -14.57
C GLN A 63 4.57 -2.18 -13.35
N PRO A 64 4.86 -2.74 -12.16
CA PRO A 64 5.12 -1.97 -10.94
C PRO A 64 6.27 -0.96 -11.13
N PHE A 65 6.31 0.09 -10.31
CA PHE A 65 7.24 1.24 -10.41
C PHE A 65 7.06 2.17 -11.62
N LYS A 66 6.65 1.63 -12.76
CA LYS A 66 6.38 2.38 -13.99
C LYS A 66 4.95 2.88 -14.03
N HIS A 67 4.00 1.99 -13.77
CA HIS A 67 2.58 2.29 -13.80
C HIS A 67 1.91 2.01 -12.46
N LYS A 68 0.90 2.85 -12.21
CA LYS A 68 -0.23 2.60 -11.34
C LYS A 68 -1.48 2.27 -12.17
N SER A 69 -2.51 1.69 -11.57
CA SER A 69 -3.78 1.26 -12.16
C SER A 69 -4.32 2.19 -13.24
N SER A 70 -4.51 3.48 -12.90
CA SER A 70 -5.00 4.49 -13.86
C SER A 70 -4.02 4.80 -14.99
N SER A 71 -2.71 4.84 -14.70
CA SER A 71 -1.68 5.14 -15.69
C SER A 71 -1.33 3.96 -16.59
N LEU A 72 -1.61 2.72 -16.17
CA LEU A 72 -1.49 1.54 -17.03
C LEU A 72 -2.51 1.60 -18.16
N LEU A 73 -3.76 1.98 -17.86
CA LEU A 73 -4.79 2.20 -18.87
C LEU A 73 -4.45 3.36 -19.80
N ARG A 74 -3.91 4.45 -19.23
CA ARG A 74 -3.69 5.68 -19.98
C ARG A 74 -2.43 5.67 -20.86
N TYR A 75 -1.40 4.95 -20.43
CA TYR A 75 -0.07 5.01 -21.05
C TYR A 75 0.59 3.65 -21.27
N GLY A 76 -0.04 2.56 -20.83
CA GLY A 76 0.52 1.20 -20.92
C GLY A 76 -0.03 0.37 -22.07
N ASP A 77 -0.86 0.95 -22.94
CA ASP A 77 -1.55 0.26 -24.05
C ASP A 77 -2.38 -0.97 -23.60
N VAL A 78 -2.98 -0.89 -22.40
CA VAL A 78 -3.83 -1.93 -21.81
C VAL A 78 -5.29 -1.48 -21.78
N SER A 79 -6.21 -2.32 -22.27
CA SER A 79 -7.66 -2.04 -22.17
C SER A 79 -8.17 -2.22 -20.74
N VAL A 80 -9.37 -1.71 -20.46
CA VAL A 80 -9.99 -1.84 -19.13
C VAL A 80 -10.24 -3.31 -18.78
N GLU A 81 -10.72 -4.10 -19.75
CA GLU A 81 -11.00 -5.53 -19.61
C GLU A 81 -9.73 -6.33 -19.38
N GLU A 82 -8.66 -6.00 -20.11
CA GLU A 82 -7.38 -6.67 -19.96
C GLU A 82 -6.73 -6.35 -18.60
N ARG A 83 -6.78 -5.08 -18.15
CA ARG A 83 -6.37 -4.74 -16.78
C ARG A 83 -7.20 -5.53 -15.77
N ALA A 84 -8.52 -5.61 -15.93
CA ALA A 84 -9.38 -6.34 -15.01
C ALA A 84 -9.01 -7.83 -14.95
N ARG A 85 -8.69 -8.46 -16.09
CA ARG A 85 -8.22 -9.84 -16.15
C ARG A 85 -6.89 -10.03 -15.41
N ARG A 86 -5.93 -9.12 -15.60
CA ARG A 86 -4.62 -9.14 -14.92
C ARG A 86 -4.74 -8.98 -13.41
N VAL A 87 -5.58 -8.05 -12.96
CA VAL A 87 -5.81 -7.86 -11.51
C VAL A 87 -6.56 -9.05 -10.90
N GLN A 88 -7.48 -9.68 -11.64
CA GLN A 88 -8.11 -10.92 -11.18
C GLN A 88 -7.09 -12.06 -11.02
N GLY A 89 -6.13 -12.19 -11.95
CA GLY A 89 -5.02 -13.12 -11.83
C GLY A 89 -4.16 -12.84 -10.58
N LEU A 90 -3.80 -11.58 -10.35
CA LEU A 90 -3.10 -11.16 -9.13
C LEU A 90 -3.89 -11.55 -7.87
N ILE A 91 -5.20 -11.28 -7.80
CA ILE A 91 -6.02 -11.62 -6.64
C ILE A 91 -6.04 -13.13 -6.38
N GLU A 92 -5.98 -13.97 -7.43
CA GLU A 92 -5.84 -15.42 -7.28
C GLU A 92 -4.47 -15.78 -6.72
N ASP A 93 -3.39 -15.22 -7.28
CA ASP A 93 -2.02 -15.48 -6.82
C ASP A 93 -1.82 -15.09 -5.35
N LEU A 94 -2.42 -13.97 -4.92
CA LEU A 94 -2.39 -13.50 -3.53
C LEU A 94 -2.92 -14.54 -2.53
N ARG A 95 -3.79 -15.47 -2.94
CA ARG A 95 -4.30 -16.54 -2.05
C ARG A 95 -3.23 -17.57 -1.68
N SER A 96 -2.18 -17.67 -2.49
CA SER A 96 -1.07 -18.60 -2.28
C SER A 96 0.17 -17.92 -1.68
N LEU A 97 0.14 -16.58 -1.57
CA LEU A 97 1.23 -15.80 -1.03
C LEU A 97 0.97 -15.46 0.43
N PRO A 98 2.04 -15.30 1.24
CA PRO A 98 1.95 -14.67 2.55
C PRO A 98 1.73 -13.16 2.36
N VAL A 99 0.56 -12.78 1.86
CA VAL A 99 0.08 -11.41 1.60
C VAL A 99 -1.39 -11.35 1.96
N SER A 100 -1.77 -10.43 2.82
CA SER A 100 -3.17 -10.22 3.18
C SER A 100 -3.68 -8.89 2.66
N TRP A 101 -4.97 -8.82 2.35
CA TRP A 101 -5.61 -7.58 1.95
C TRP A 101 -7.06 -7.52 2.39
N SER A 102 -7.60 -6.32 2.45
CA SER A 102 -9.02 -6.08 2.66
C SER A 102 -9.43 -4.74 2.09
N ALA A 103 -10.71 -4.58 1.76
CA ALA A 103 -11.26 -3.36 1.21
C ALA A 103 -12.50 -2.92 1.98
N ILE A 104 -12.68 -1.61 2.11
CA ILE A 104 -13.90 -1.02 2.67
C ILE A 104 -14.60 -0.21 1.58
N LEU A 105 -15.87 -0.52 1.36
CA LEU A 105 -16.76 0.18 0.43
C LEU A 105 -17.51 1.27 1.17
N TRP A 106 -17.27 2.52 0.77
CA TRP A 106 -17.97 3.70 1.25
C TRP A 106 -18.99 4.15 0.21
N GLU A 107 -20.27 4.18 0.61
CA GLU A 107 -21.35 4.78 -0.17
C GLU A 107 -21.63 6.21 0.32
N GLY A 108 -21.58 7.18 -0.60
CA GLY A 108 -22.01 8.56 -0.34
C GLY A 108 -20.92 9.60 -0.58
N SER A 109 -21.14 10.80 -0.04
CA SER A 109 -20.22 11.92 -0.24
C SER A 109 -18.88 11.71 0.48
N ASP A 110 -17.80 12.30 -0.07
CA ASP A 110 -16.45 12.24 0.51
C ASP A 110 -16.40 13.01 1.83
N LYS A 111 -16.79 12.34 2.91
CA LYS A 111 -16.64 12.85 4.27
C LYS A 111 -15.28 12.40 4.79
N ALA A 112 -14.41 13.37 5.06
CA ALA A 112 -13.05 13.14 5.57
C ALA A 112 -12.98 12.10 6.71
N THR A 113 -13.90 12.18 7.69
CA THR A 113 -13.97 11.22 8.80
C THR A 113 -14.31 9.81 8.32
N GLY A 114 -15.29 9.67 7.42
CA GLY A 114 -15.70 8.37 6.88
C GLY A 114 -14.59 7.68 6.10
N LEU A 115 -13.93 8.41 5.20
CA LEU A 115 -12.80 7.89 4.42
C LEU A 115 -11.61 7.52 5.32
N ALA A 116 -11.29 8.36 6.31
CA ALA A 116 -10.24 8.04 7.30
C ALA A 116 -10.58 6.76 8.08
N THR A 117 -11.83 6.60 8.50
CA THR A 117 -12.30 5.37 9.18
C THR A 117 -12.21 4.16 8.24
N CYS A 118 -12.54 4.31 6.95
CA CYS A 118 -12.36 3.25 5.95
C CYS A 118 -10.89 2.82 5.84
N ALA A 119 -9.96 3.77 5.75
CA ALA A 119 -8.52 3.49 5.65
C ALA A 119 -7.98 2.73 6.86
N VAL A 120 -8.28 3.19 8.09
CA VAL A 120 -7.80 2.50 9.30
C VAL A 120 -8.48 1.15 9.49
N THR A 121 -9.74 1.00 9.06
CA THR A 121 -10.47 -0.27 9.16
C THR A 121 -9.97 -1.28 8.14
N ALA A 122 -9.74 -0.86 6.88
CA ALA A 122 -9.09 -1.69 5.87
C ALA A 122 -7.73 -2.16 6.39
N ALA A 123 -6.91 -1.27 6.93
CA ALA A 123 -5.63 -1.67 7.51
C ALA A 123 -5.79 -2.68 8.67
N LYS A 124 -6.70 -2.43 9.61
CA LYS A 124 -6.97 -3.33 10.74
C LYS A 124 -7.47 -4.70 10.30
N LYS A 125 -8.31 -4.76 9.27
CA LYS A 125 -8.84 -6.01 8.69
C LYS A 125 -7.77 -6.77 7.91
N SER A 126 -6.87 -6.08 7.21
CA SER A 126 -5.71 -6.72 6.58
C SER A 126 -4.81 -7.42 7.61
N ILE A 127 -4.74 -6.91 8.84
CA ILE A 127 -4.01 -7.59 9.94
C ILE A 127 -4.85 -8.72 10.54
N THR A 128 -6.13 -8.49 10.82
CA THR A 128 -6.93 -9.40 11.67
C THR A 128 -7.62 -10.54 10.93
N ASN A 129 -7.98 -10.38 9.65
CA ASN A 129 -8.64 -11.44 8.89
C ASN A 129 -7.78 -12.71 8.77
N PRO A 130 -6.47 -12.64 8.45
CA PRO A 130 -5.61 -13.82 8.44
C PRO A 130 -5.51 -14.53 9.80
N LEU A 131 -5.49 -13.76 10.90
CA LEU A 131 -5.42 -14.32 12.26
C LEU A 131 -6.64 -15.17 12.61
N GLN A 132 -7.81 -14.81 12.10
CA GLN A 132 -9.06 -15.55 12.35
C GLN A 132 -9.08 -16.92 11.68
N VAL A 133 -8.35 -17.08 10.57
CA VAL A 133 -8.25 -18.35 9.83
C VAL A 133 -6.99 -19.14 10.17
N GLY A 134 -6.20 -18.68 11.15
CA GLY A 134 -4.94 -19.31 11.56
C GLY A 134 -3.77 -19.06 10.60
N ASP A 135 -3.95 -18.17 9.63
CA ASP A 135 -2.94 -17.78 8.67
C ASP A 135 -2.06 -16.66 9.28
N LEU A 136 -1.02 -17.09 10.00
CA LEU A 136 -0.11 -16.24 10.76
C LEU A 136 1.08 -15.72 9.93
N ALA A 137 0.99 -15.80 8.59
CA ALA A 137 2.12 -15.67 7.67
C ALA A 137 3.10 -14.50 7.93
N HIS A 138 2.64 -13.41 8.53
CA HIS A 138 3.41 -12.15 8.67
C HIS A 138 4.02 -11.87 10.05
N GLY A 139 3.78 -12.73 11.05
CA GLY A 139 4.19 -12.48 12.43
C GLY A 139 3.63 -11.19 13.06
N CYS A 140 3.90 -11.03 14.36
CA CYS A 140 3.46 -9.91 15.24
C CYS A 140 4.42 -8.68 15.17
N GLY A 141 5.31 -8.63 14.17
CA GLY A 141 6.31 -7.55 14.05
C GLY A 141 5.68 -6.16 13.86
N LYS A 142 6.44 -5.11 14.25
CA LYS A 142 6.06 -3.70 14.01
C LYS A 142 5.66 -3.49 12.55
N THR A 143 4.53 -2.84 12.33
CA THR A 143 3.96 -2.64 11.01
C THR A 143 3.94 -1.16 10.66
N ALA A 144 4.55 -0.77 9.54
CA ALA A 144 4.41 0.57 9.00
C ALA A 144 3.07 0.66 8.25
N PHE A 145 2.27 1.67 8.55
CA PHE A 145 1.07 2.03 7.78
C PHE A 145 1.48 3.13 6.81
N LEU A 146 1.55 2.81 5.51
CA LEU A 146 1.98 3.70 4.45
C LEU A 146 0.78 4.10 3.59
N HIS A 147 0.36 5.35 3.77
CA HIS A 147 -0.66 5.96 2.93
C HIS A 147 -0.02 6.62 1.69
N ASP A 148 -0.60 6.41 0.50
CA ASP A 148 -0.21 7.19 -0.68
C ASP A 148 -0.70 8.63 -0.56
N GLY A 149 0.23 9.54 -0.37
CA GLY A 149 -0.10 10.95 -0.21
C GLY A 149 0.92 11.67 0.64
N ARG A 150 0.83 13.00 0.57
CA ARG A 150 1.63 13.89 1.39
C ARG A 150 0.83 14.27 2.62
N GLU A 151 1.47 14.29 3.79
CA GLU A 151 0.86 14.95 4.95
C GLU A 151 0.60 16.42 4.60
N ASP A 152 -0.68 16.74 4.41
CA ASP A 152 -1.16 18.10 4.22
C ASP A 152 -1.86 18.55 5.50
N ALA A 153 -1.25 19.51 6.19
CA ALA A 153 -1.78 20.11 7.41
C ALA A 153 -3.09 20.89 7.19
N HIS A 154 -3.50 21.13 5.94
CA HIS A 154 -4.77 21.79 5.60
C HIS A 154 -5.85 20.81 5.13
N SER A 155 -5.49 19.55 4.86
CA SER A 155 -6.44 18.53 4.46
C SER A 155 -7.18 17.98 5.68
N ASN A 156 -8.51 18.14 5.68
CA ASN A 156 -9.38 17.55 6.69
C ASN A 156 -9.23 16.03 6.76
N TYR A 157 -8.93 15.37 5.64
CA TYR A 157 -8.74 13.93 5.60
C TYR A 157 -7.55 13.47 6.46
N PHE A 158 -6.35 14.05 6.28
CA PHE A 158 -5.16 13.64 7.06
C PHE A 158 -5.31 13.96 8.54
N HIS A 159 -6.02 15.03 8.90
CA HIS A 159 -6.37 15.30 10.30
C HIS A 159 -7.27 14.22 10.90
N GLN A 160 -8.27 13.76 10.13
CA GLN A 160 -9.15 12.69 10.58
C GLN A 160 -8.44 11.34 10.62
N LEU A 161 -7.55 11.05 9.67
CA LEU A 161 -6.74 9.82 9.67
C LEU A 161 -5.86 9.73 10.91
N LYS A 162 -5.13 10.80 11.25
CA LYS A 162 -4.33 10.88 12.50
C LYS A 162 -5.17 10.66 13.75
N ARG A 163 -6.44 11.03 13.72
CA ARG A 163 -7.39 10.85 14.82
C ARG A 163 -7.92 9.43 14.91
N GLN A 164 -8.31 8.83 13.78
CA GLN A 164 -8.90 7.47 13.76
C GLN A 164 -7.86 6.37 13.99
N MET A 165 -6.57 6.63 13.73
CA MET A 165 -5.49 5.65 13.90
C MET A 165 -5.38 5.08 15.33
N PRO A 166 -5.27 5.90 16.40
CA PRO A 166 -5.22 5.38 17.77
C PRO A 166 -6.47 4.62 18.21
N SER A 167 -7.63 4.94 17.65
CA SER A 167 -8.89 4.26 17.94
C SER A 167 -8.94 2.87 17.31
N ALA A 168 -8.47 2.76 16.06
CA ALA A 168 -8.37 1.47 15.37
C ALA A 168 -7.26 0.59 15.96
N PHE A 169 -6.14 1.20 16.35
CA PHE A 169 -4.93 0.53 16.83
C PHE A 169 -4.60 0.99 18.25
N ASP A 170 -5.53 0.77 19.18
CA ASP A 170 -5.37 1.15 20.59
C ASP A 170 -4.25 0.38 21.29
N THR A 171 -3.92 0.78 22.51
CA THR A 171 -2.87 0.14 23.32
C THR A 171 -3.11 -1.37 23.47
N SER A 172 -4.38 -1.78 23.62
CA SER A 172 -4.75 -3.20 23.74
C SER A 172 -4.42 -3.97 22.46
N PHE A 173 -4.81 -3.44 21.30
CA PHE A 173 -4.49 -4.01 20.00
C PHE A 173 -2.98 -4.05 19.77
N GLN A 174 -2.25 -2.97 20.05
CA GLN A 174 -0.81 -2.91 19.82
C GLN A 174 -0.03 -3.89 20.70
N GLN A 175 -0.46 -4.10 21.95
CA GLN A 175 0.15 -5.07 22.86
C GLN A 175 -0.23 -6.52 22.53
N SER A 176 -1.45 -6.74 22.03
CA SER A 176 -1.97 -8.10 21.80
C SER A 176 -1.72 -8.62 20.39
N ILE A 177 -1.64 -7.73 19.39
CA ILE A 177 -1.59 -8.08 17.95
C ILE A 177 -0.31 -7.62 17.28
N CYS A 178 -0.07 -6.30 17.18
CA CYS A 178 1.21 -5.73 16.74
C CYS A 178 1.18 -4.19 16.83
N PRO A 179 2.33 -3.52 17.08
CA PRO A 179 2.43 -2.08 16.93
C PRO A 179 2.24 -1.64 15.48
N VAL A 180 1.47 -0.58 15.25
CA VAL A 180 1.22 0.02 13.93
C VAL A 180 1.70 1.47 13.94
N LEU A 181 2.51 1.86 12.96
CA LEU A 181 3.19 3.15 12.91
C LEU A 181 2.76 3.92 11.65
N LEU A 182 2.00 5.00 11.82
CA LEU A 182 1.49 5.82 10.72
C LEU A 182 2.63 6.57 10.00
N THR A 183 2.67 6.50 8.66
CA THR A 183 3.55 7.29 7.82
C THR A 183 2.92 7.61 6.45
N PHE A 184 3.54 8.52 5.73
CA PHE A 184 3.05 9.07 4.46
C PHE A 184 4.16 9.11 3.42
N MET A 185 3.82 8.83 2.17
CA MET A 185 4.70 9.05 1.02
C MET A 185 3.89 9.39 -0.20
N GLU A 186 4.22 10.50 -0.86
CA GLU A 186 3.64 10.83 -2.17
C GLU A 186 4.21 9.89 -3.24
N GLY A 187 3.33 9.26 -4.03
CA GLY A 187 3.72 8.27 -5.03
C GLY A 187 4.17 6.94 -4.40
N ALA A 188 3.58 6.58 -3.25
CA ALA A 188 3.79 5.28 -2.62
C ALA A 188 3.31 4.16 -3.55
N ASP A 189 2.22 4.39 -4.27
CA ASP A 189 1.62 3.52 -5.31
C ASP A 189 2.59 3.15 -6.45
N ARG A 190 3.63 3.95 -6.69
CA ARG A 190 4.69 3.71 -7.67
C ARG A 190 6.02 3.35 -7.03
N THR A 191 6.09 3.26 -5.71
CA THR A 191 7.33 2.97 -4.99
C THR A 191 7.26 1.65 -4.27
N TYR A 192 6.16 1.32 -3.61
CA TYR A 192 6.02 0.11 -2.83
C TYR A 192 5.04 -0.85 -3.51
N PRO A 193 5.44 -2.11 -3.81
CA PRO A 193 4.56 -3.11 -4.40
C PRO A 193 3.25 -3.31 -3.64
N VAL A 194 3.29 -3.19 -2.32
CA VAL A 194 2.12 -3.25 -1.43
C VAL A 194 1.08 -2.19 -1.76
N THR A 195 1.49 -0.92 -1.88
CA THR A 195 0.59 0.18 -2.22
C THR A 195 0.15 0.11 -3.68
N ASN A 196 1.04 -0.30 -4.58
CA ASN A 196 0.70 -0.54 -5.99
C ASN A 196 -0.39 -1.61 -6.15
N THR A 197 -0.31 -2.68 -5.36
CA THR A 197 -1.32 -3.75 -5.30
C THR A 197 -2.66 -3.20 -4.80
N ALA A 198 -2.64 -2.34 -3.78
CA ALA A 198 -3.85 -1.68 -3.28
C ALA A 198 -4.53 -0.84 -4.37
N ASP A 199 -3.78 -0.03 -5.14
CA ASP A 199 -4.28 0.77 -6.26
C ASP A 199 -4.92 -0.09 -7.37
N TYR A 200 -4.25 -1.19 -7.73
CA TYR A 200 -4.76 -2.13 -8.74
C TYR A 200 -6.06 -2.79 -8.30
N ILE A 201 -6.14 -3.28 -7.06
CA ILE A 201 -7.35 -3.89 -6.51
C ILE A 201 -8.46 -2.83 -6.39
N ALA A 202 -8.17 -1.63 -5.89
CA ALA A 202 -9.14 -0.55 -5.76
C ALA A 202 -9.76 -0.19 -7.12
N GLY A 203 -8.91 -0.01 -8.13
CA GLY A 203 -9.34 0.28 -9.50
C GLY A 203 -10.08 -0.87 -10.19
N HIS A 204 -9.85 -2.12 -9.77
CA HIS A 204 -10.60 -3.27 -10.27
C HIS A 204 -11.99 -3.37 -9.63
N ILE A 205 -12.10 -3.18 -8.31
CA ILE A 205 -13.39 -3.23 -7.61
C ILE A 205 -14.31 -2.10 -8.10
N THR A 206 -13.79 -0.89 -8.29
CA THR A 206 -14.60 0.21 -8.86
C THR A 206 -15.13 -0.11 -10.26
N HIS A 207 -14.33 -0.78 -11.09
CA HIS A 207 -14.78 -1.27 -12.39
C HIS A 207 -15.87 -2.35 -12.27
N LEU A 208 -15.82 -3.25 -11.27
CA LEU A 208 -16.88 -4.22 -11.03
C LEU A 208 -18.22 -3.54 -10.66
N LEU A 209 -18.15 -2.49 -9.83
CA LEU A 209 -19.32 -1.69 -9.44
C LEU A 209 -19.98 -1.01 -10.66
N GLU A 210 -19.17 -0.41 -11.54
CA GLU A 210 -19.65 0.24 -12.78
C GLU A 210 -20.40 -0.70 -13.72
N ASN A 211 -20.02 -1.98 -13.73
CA ASN A 211 -20.59 -2.99 -14.61
C ASN A 211 -21.73 -3.80 -13.95
N SER A 212 -22.24 -3.32 -12.80
CA SER A 212 -23.30 -3.98 -12.04
C SER A 212 -23.03 -5.46 -11.77
N ARG A 213 -21.75 -5.82 -11.53
CA ARG A 213 -21.36 -7.19 -11.15
C ARG A 213 -21.36 -7.28 -9.61
N PRO A 214 -22.37 -7.92 -8.99
CA PRO A 214 -22.62 -7.76 -7.55
C PRO A 214 -21.76 -8.68 -6.68
N GLU A 215 -21.07 -9.67 -7.25
CA GLU A 215 -20.21 -10.58 -6.46
C GLU A 215 -18.85 -9.92 -6.21
N LEU A 216 -18.81 -9.08 -5.18
CA LEU A 216 -17.56 -8.57 -4.63
C LEU A 216 -16.84 -9.66 -3.82
N PRO A 217 -15.49 -9.68 -3.80
CA PRO A 217 -14.74 -10.61 -2.96
C PRO A 217 -15.13 -10.48 -1.47
N PRO A 218 -15.07 -11.58 -0.68
CA PRO A 218 -15.40 -11.54 0.75
C PRO A 218 -14.49 -10.63 1.58
N GLN A 219 -13.34 -10.22 1.02
CA GLN A 219 -12.43 -9.23 1.60
C GLN A 219 -12.98 -7.79 1.53
N VAL A 220 -14.02 -7.55 0.73
CA VAL A 220 -14.69 -6.25 0.61
C VAL A 220 -15.84 -6.18 1.61
N LEU A 221 -15.82 -5.18 2.48
CA LEU A 221 -16.86 -4.96 3.49
C LEU A 221 -17.49 -3.59 3.30
N ASP A 222 -18.78 -3.49 3.51
CA ASP A 222 -19.46 -2.19 3.56
C ASP A 222 -19.01 -1.39 4.79
N PHE A 223 -18.89 -0.08 4.62
CA PHE A 223 -18.62 0.81 5.73
C PHE A 223 -19.74 0.76 6.78
N ASP A 224 -19.35 0.58 8.05
CA ASP A 224 -20.25 0.68 9.19
C ASP A 224 -19.98 1.97 9.99
N PRO A 225 -20.97 2.87 10.14
CA PRO A 225 -20.84 4.10 10.93
C PRO A 225 -20.41 3.87 12.39
N SER A 226 -20.65 2.68 12.96
CA SER A 226 -20.24 2.33 14.33
C SER A 226 -18.71 2.22 14.49
N TRP A 227 -17.95 2.16 13.39
CA TRP A 227 -16.48 2.15 13.43
C TRP A 227 -15.86 3.52 13.67
N VAL A 228 -16.65 4.60 13.57
CA VAL A 228 -16.16 5.95 13.81
C VAL A 228 -16.00 6.17 15.31
N ASP A 229 -14.78 6.48 15.74
CA ASP A 229 -14.57 6.91 17.13
C ASP A 229 -15.12 8.33 17.33
N PRO A 230 -16.04 8.55 18.28
CA PRO A 230 -16.58 9.86 18.60
C PRO A 230 -15.59 10.80 19.34
N ALA A 231 -14.51 10.30 19.95
CA ALA A 231 -13.58 11.12 20.75
C ALA A 231 -12.08 10.79 20.54
N PRO A 232 -11.57 10.85 19.30
CA PRO A 232 -10.22 10.43 19.00
C PRO A 232 -9.14 11.40 19.52
N GLN A 233 -8.03 10.84 20.01
CA GLN A 233 -6.79 11.59 20.24
C GLN A 233 -5.90 11.47 19.00
N ALA A 234 -5.37 12.59 18.51
CA ALA A 234 -4.56 12.59 17.29
C ALA A 234 -3.16 12.01 17.52
N GLU A 235 -2.73 11.11 16.64
CA GLU A 235 -1.36 10.60 16.58
C GLU A 235 -0.43 11.53 15.80
N VAL A 236 0.84 11.60 16.23
CA VAL A 236 1.92 12.24 15.45
C VAL A 236 2.56 11.19 14.53
N PRO A 237 2.47 11.35 13.20
CA PRO A 237 3.02 10.39 12.24
C PRO A 237 4.55 10.29 12.32
N TYR A 238 5.08 9.15 11.89
CA TYR A 238 6.49 8.99 11.57
C TYR A 238 6.80 9.48 10.15
N GLN A 239 8.02 9.95 9.94
CA GLN A 239 8.57 10.21 8.61
C GLN A 239 9.39 9.00 8.14
N LEU A 240 9.32 8.68 6.85
CA LEU A 240 10.26 7.73 6.25
C LEU A 240 11.66 8.32 6.21
N ASP A 241 12.65 7.56 6.68
CA ASP A 241 14.06 7.89 6.43
C ASP A 241 14.27 7.98 4.91
N SER A 242 14.99 9.00 4.46
CA SER A 242 15.09 9.30 3.03
C SER A 242 16.31 8.64 2.38
N ILE A 243 16.18 8.26 1.11
CA ILE A 243 17.35 7.99 0.26
C ILE A 243 17.95 9.30 -0.25
N ARG A 244 19.16 9.22 -0.83
CA ARG A 244 19.67 10.26 -1.74
C ARG A 244 19.30 9.84 -3.17
N PRO A 245 18.39 10.54 -3.86
CA PRO A 245 17.93 10.11 -5.17
C PRO A 245 19.03 10.18 -6.23
N ILE A 246 18.90 9.35 -7.26
CA ILE A 246 19.80 9.36 -8.41
C ILE A 246 19.34 10.48 -9.37
N ARG A 247 20.29 11.17 -9.99
CA ARG A 247 19.99 12.21 -10.99
C ARG A 247 19.26 11.63 -12.21
N GLU A 248 18.24 12.32 -12.70
CA GLU A 248 17.57 12.04 -13.98
C GLU A 248 16.84 10.67 -14.11
N GLU A 249 16.82 9.85 -13.05
CA GLU A 249 16.18 8.51 -13.09
C GLU A 249 15.21 8.30 -11.91
N GLY A 250 13.98 8.79 -12.10
CA GLY A 250 12.92 8.69 -11.09
C GLY A 250 12.55 7.25 -10.73
N ILE A 251 12.56 6.32 -11.69
CA ILE A 251 12.23 4.91 -11.46
C ILE A 251 13.30 4.21 -10.62
N ARG A 252 14.59 4.37 -10.93
CA ARG A 252 15.67 3.76 -10.14
C ARG A 252 15.65 4.24 -8.69
N SER A 253 15.32 5.51 -8.47
CA SER A 253 15.14 6.07 -7.12
C SER A 253 13.98 5.41 -6.36
N ARG A 254 12.86 5.09 -7.02
CA ARG A 254 11.73 4.35 -6.42
C ARG A 254 12.11 2.93 -6.02
N VAL A 255 12.78 2.21 -6.91
CA VAL A 255 13.25 0.85 -6.61
C VAL A 255 14.26 0.86 -5.46
N LEU A 256 15.18 1.83 -5.42
CA LEU A 256 16.12 1.97 -4.30
C LEU A 256 15.40 2.31 -2.98
N ALA A 257 14.41 3.19 -3.02
CA ALA A 257 13.58 3.53 -1.87
C ALA A 257 12.88 2.27 -1.32
N TRP A 258 12.32 1.45 -2.22
CA TRP A 258 11.76 0.15 -1.88
C TRP A 258 12.79 -0.80 -1.26
N ILE A 259 13.89 -1.11 -1.96
CA ILE A 259 14.93 -2.05 -1.46
C ILE A 259 15.44 -1.65 -0.07
N LEU A 260 15.59 -0.34 0.17
CA LEU A 260 16.16 0.20 1.40
C LEU A 260 15.12 0.47 2.51
N GLY A 261 13.82 0.31 2.23
CA GLY A 261 12.74 0.60 3.17
C GLY A 261 12.66 2.08 3.55
N LYS A 262 12.76 2.97 2.56
CA LYS A 262 12.95 4.42 2.72
C LYS A 262 12.01 5.25 1.84
N GLY A 263 11.90 6.53 2.12
CA GLY A 263 11.19 7.51 1.29
C GLY A 263 12.09 8.19 0.27
N ILE A 264 11.47 8.88 -0.69
CA ILE A 264 12.13 9.81 -1.61
C ILE A 264 11.86 11.23 -1.10
N PRO A 265 12.89 12.08 -0.89
CA PRO A 265 12.69 13.45 -0.46
C PRO A 265 11.97 14.27 -1.54
N MET A 266 11.02 15.11 -1.12
CA MET A 266 10.21 15.99 -1.98
C MET A 266 11.04 16.93 -2.86
N ASN A 267 12.11 17.50 -2.28
CA ASN A 267 13.06 18.35 -2.97
C ASN A 267 14.40 17.63 -3.01
N PRO A 268 14.57 16.67 -3.93
CA PRO A 268 15.76 15.85 -3.95
C PRO A 268 16.98 16.67 -4.34
N SER A 269 18.08 16.46 -3.62
CA SER A 269 19.41 16.84 -4.09
C SER A 269 20.04 15.60 -4.70
N PRO A 270 19.88 15.38 -6.03
CA PRO A 270 20.31 14.15 -6.65
C PRO A 270 21.83 13.97 -6.56
N THR A 271 22.26 12.72 -6.50
CA THR A 271 23.68 12.36 -6.48
C THR A 271 24.09 11.70 -7.80
N ASN A 272 25.36 11.85 -8.17
CA ASN A 272 25.97 11.11 -9.29
C ASN A 272 26.30 9.66 -8.92
N ARG A 273 26.20 9.28 -7.64
CA ARG A 273 26.38 7.89 -7.21
C ARG A 273 25.12 7.12 -7.52
N ASP A 274 25.22 6.15 -8.41
CA ASP A 274 24.14 5.20 -8.72
C ASP A 274 24.46 3.81 -8.14
N PRO A 275 23.96 3.47 -6.93
CA PRO A 275 24.12 2.13 -6.35
C PRO A 275 23.03 1.15 -6.80
N TYR A 276 22.19 1.52 -7.78
CA TYR A 276 21.03 0.74 -8.20
C TYR A 276 21.39 -0.68 -8.63
N ARG A 277 22.32 -0.82 -9.58
CA ARG A 277 22.70 -2.13 -10.13
C ARG A 277 23.26 -3.04 -9.04
N ASP A 278 24.07 -2.50 -8.13
CA ASP A 278 24.62 -3.25 -7.00
C ASP A 278 23.51 -3.80 -6.11
N HIS A 279 22.49 -2.98 -5.81
CA HIS A 279 21.36 -3.39 -4.97
C HIS A 279 20.43 -4.38 -5.68
N VAL A 280 20.14 -4.20 -6.97
CA VAL A 280 19.26 -5.10 -7.72
C VAL A 280 19.95 -6.44 -7.99
N SER A 281 21.27 -6.45 -8.23
CA SER A 281 22.04 -7.69 -8.44
C SER A 281 22.02 -8.64 -7.23
N GLN A 282 21.69 -8.13 -6.05
CA GLN A 282 21.57 -8.87 -4.80
C GLN A 282 20.21 -9.57 -4.62
N ILE A 283 19.23 -9.32 -5.50
CA ILE A 283 17.93 -9.98 -5.47
C ILE A 283 18.09 -11.38 -6.06
N ASP A 284 17.77 -12.42 -5.27
CA ASP A 284 17.92 -13.82 -5.69
C ASP A 284 16.92 -14.21 -6.80
N ASP A 285 15.69 -13.69 -6.75
CA ASP A 285 14.65 -13.98 -7.74
C ASP A 285 15.02 -13.43 -9.12
N THR A 286 15.15 -14.34 -10.09
CA THR A 286 15.66 -14.00 -11.43
C THR A 286 14.65 -13.22 -12.25
N ALA A 287 13.36 -13.52 -12.14
CA ALA A 287 12.32 -12.80 -12.87
C ALA A 287 12.25 -11.35 -12.39
N VAL A 288 12.25 -11.16 -11.06
CA VAL A 288 12.28 -9.82 -10.46
C VAL A 288 13.57 -9.07 -10.84
N ARG A 289 14.73 -9.72 -10.73
CA ARG A 289 16.02 -9.09 -11.06
C ARG A 289 16.08 -8.67 -12.53
N SER A 290 15.64 -9.52 -13.46
CA SER A 290 15.61 -9.21 -14.90
C SER A 290 14.63 -8.07 -15.20
N TYR A 291 13.41 -8.12 -14.65
CA TYR A 291 12.43 -7.04 -14.79
C TYR A 291 13.02 -5.68 -14.40
N LEU A 292 13.69 -5.62 -13.25
CA LEU A 292 14.29 -4.39 -12.76
C LEU A 292 15.47 -3.92 -13.64
N LEU A 293 16.33 -4.83 -14.12
CA LEU A 293 17.52 -4.45 -14.89
C LEU A 293 17.27 -4.17 -16.38
N GLU A 294 16.23 -4.77 -16.96
CA GLU A 294 16.04 -4.87 -18.42
C GLU A 294 14.73 -4.25 -18.91
N GLU A 295 13.68 -4.21 -18.08
CA GLU A 295 12.31 -3.87 -18.50
C GLU A 295 11.76 -2.56 -17.91
N LEU A 296 12.56 -1.83 -17.12
CA LEU A 296 12.22 -0.54 -16.51
C LEU A 296 12.57 0.68 -17.37
#